data_AF-A0A963CWC7-F1
#
_entry.id   AF-A0A963CWC7-F1
#
_cell.length_a   1.000
_cell.length_b   1.000
_cell.length_c   1.000
_cell.angle_alpha   90.00
_cell.angle_beta   90.00
_cell.angle_gamma   90.00
#
_symmetry.space_group_name_H-M   'P 1'
#
loop_
_entity.id
_entity.type
_entity.pdbx_description
1 polymer ?
#
loop_
_entity_poly.entity_id
_entity_poly.type
_entity_poly.pdbx_seq_one_letter_code
_entity_poly.pdbx_strand_id
1 'polypeptide(L)'
;MLDAIRDFFRNSLAAPQADPGNDDRRLQLATAALMLEMSRVDGEVAEAEERAMRNALELRFGLSGEQVGELLALAEAEARESSGDHAFTSLINKGFSAEEKVRVIEFMWQIAYADGHVDAHENHFMRKLADLLYISRADYAAAKKRAREG
;
A
#
# COMPACT_ATOMS: atom_id res chain seq x y z
N MET A 1 10.30 16.39 12.58
CA MET A 1 9.13 15.55 12.90
C MET A 1 8.79 14.64 11.72
N LEU A 2 8.65 15.19 10.51
CA LEU A 2 8.50 14.39 9.28
C LEU A 2 9.68 13.45 9.01
N ASP A 3 10.93 13.87 9.26
CA ASP A 3 12.08 12.97 9.14
C ASP A 3 12.03 11.77 10.08
N ALA A 4 11.48 11.93 11.28
CA ALA A 4 11.32 10.81 12.23
C ALA A 4 10.24 9.82 11.75
N ILE A 5 9.18 10.31 11.10
CA ILE A 5 8.13 9.48 10.49
C ILE A 5 8.70 8.77 9.26
N ARG A 6 9.44 9.49 8.41
CA ARG A 6 10.18 8.93 7.26
C ARG A 6 11.14 7.83 7.71
N ASP A 7 11.90 8.06 8.78
CA ASP A 7 12.83 7.09 9.35
C ASP A 7 12.08 5.92 10.00
N PHE A 8 10.96 6.17 10.69
CA PHE A 8 10.10 5.11 11.22
C PHE A 8 9.58 4.22 10.10
N PHE A 9 9.06 4.79 9.01
CA PHE A 9 8.59 4.02 7.86
C PHE A 9 9.73 3.34 7.13
N ARG A 10 10.85 4.01 6.90
CA ARG A 10 12.04 3.36 6.34
C ARG A 10 12.51 2.20 7.19
N ASN A 11 12.58 2.35 8.51
CA ASN A 11 13.00 1.28 9.42
C ASN A 11 11.96 0.14 9.46
N SER A 12 10.68 0.48 9.48
CA SER A 12 9.57 -0.48 9.43
C SER A 12 9.47 -1.21 8.08
N LEU A 13 9.98 -0.60 7.01
CA LEU A 13 9.99 -1.14 5.64
C LEU A 13 11.35 -1.76 5.25
N ALA A 14 12.44 -1.54 5.99
CA ALA A 14 13.80 -1.97 5.63
C ALA A 14 14.30 -3.21 6.38
N ALA A 15 13.69 -3.59 7.51
CA ALA A 15 14.13 -4.76 8.27
C ALA A 15 13.20 -5.95 8.00
N PRO A 16 13.67 -7.04 7.34
CA PRO A 16 13.11 -8.36 7.59
C PRO A 16 13.49 -8.71 9.03
N GLN A 17 12.58 -8.46 9.96
CA GLN A 17 12.77 -8.94 11.33
C GLN A 17 12.51 -10.45 11.28
N ALA A 18 13.34 -11.26 11.96
CA ALA A 18 13.34 -12.72 11.89
C ALA A 18 12.06 -13.41 12.42
N ASP A 19 10.96 -12.68 12.54
CA ASP A 19 9.67 -13.11 13.07
C ASP A 19 8.60 -13.01 11.94
N PRO A 20 7.98 -14.13 11.54
CA PRO A 20 6.93 -14.16 10.51
C PRO A 20 5.77 -13.18 10.76
N GLY A 21 5.44 -12.87 12.02
CA GLY A 21 4.38 -11.90 12.34
C GLY A 21 4.75 -10.45 12.01
N ASN A 22 6.03 -10.15 11.83
CA ASN A 22 6.53 -8.81 11.53
C ASN A 22 6.66 -8.55 10.03
N ASP A 23 6.88 -9.61 9.23
CA ASP A 23 6.83 -9.55 7.77
C ASP A 23 5.43 -9.15 7.28
N ASP A 24 4.37 -9.75 7.84
CA ASP A 24 3.00 -9.39 7.51
C ASP A 24 2.71 -7.92 7.86
N ARG A 25 3.16 -7.45 9.03
CA ARG A 25 2.98 -6.04 9.44
C ARG A 25 3.71 -5.07 8.51
N ARG A 26 4.91 -5.43 8.04
CA ARG A 26 5.68 -4.66 7.05
C ARG A 26 4.97 -4.61 5.69
N LEU A 27 4.40 -5.73 5.23
CA LEU A 27 3.58 -5.81 4.01
C LEU A 27 2.28 -4.99 4.15
N GLN A 28 1.63 -5.04 5.30
CA GLN A 28 0.41 -4.28 5.61
C GLN A 28 0.68 -2.77 5.61
N LEU A 29 1.77 -2.32 6.23
CA LEU A 29 2.19 -0.91 6.21
C LEU A 29 2.52 -0.43 4.80
N ALA A 30 3.23 -1.24 4.01
CA ALA A 30 3.51 -0.96 2.61
C ALA A 30 2.22 -0.85 1.78
N THR A 31 1.28 -1.77 2.01
CA THR A 31 -0.03 -1.77 1.35
C THR A 31 -0.80 -0.51 1.68
N ALA A 32 -0.89 -0.15 2.97
CA ALA A 32 -1.56 1.06 3.43
C ALA A 32 -0.96 2.33 2.80
N ALA A 33 0.38 2.44 2.79
CA ALA A 33 1.08 3.55 2.19
C ALA A 33 0.80 3.70 0.69
N LEU A 34 0.74 2.58 -0.05
CA LEU A 34 0.43 2.59 -1.49
C LEU A 34 -1.02 2.98 -1.77
N MET A 35 -1.98 2.51 -0.98
CA MET A 35 -3.39 2.93 -1.13
C MET A 35 -3.52 4.44 -0.99
N LEU A 36 -2.93 5.00 0.06
CA LEU A 36 -2.98 6.43 0.34
C LEU A 36 -2.24 7.26 -0.72
N GLU A 37 -1.11 6.76 -1.22
CA GLU A 37 -0.37 7.40 -2.31
C GLU A 37 -1.19 7.48 -3.58
N MET A 38 -1.69 6.35 -4.08
CA MET A 38 -2.44 6.29 -5.33
C MET A 38 -3.74 7.10 -5.26
N SER A 39 -4.46 7.01 -4.15
CA SER A 39 -5.63 7.85 -3.85
C SER A 39 -5.33 9.34 -3.99
N ARG A 40 -4.14 9.80 -3.57
CA ARG A 40 -3.76 11.20 -3.71
C ARG A 40 -3.35 11.58 -5.14
N VAL A 41 -2.62 10.71 -5.84
CA VAL A 41 -2.16 10.97 -7.20
C VAL A 41 -3.32 11.09 -8.17
N ASP A 42 -4.35 10.27 -8.00
CA ASP A 42 -5.52 10.29 -8.88
C ASP A 42 -6.42 11.52 -8.61
N GLY A 43 -6.21 12.24 -7.50
CA GLY A 43 -6.74 13.59 -7.25
C GLY A 43 -8.27 13.69 -7.08
N GLU A 44 -9.01 12.60 -7.27
CA GLU A 44 -10.48 12.55 -7.27
C GLU A 44 -11.08 11.80 -6.06
N VAL A 45 -10.35 11.68 -4.96
CA VAL A 45 -10.87 10.95 -3.79
C VAL A 45 -11.87 11.82 -3.06
N ALA A 46 -13.14 11.40 -3.06
CA ALA A 46 -14.16 12.02 -2.24
C ALA A 46 -13.84 11.79 -0.75
N GLU A 47 -14.17 12.73 0.14
CA GLU A 47 -13.97 12.56 1.58
C GLU A 47 -14.58 11.25 2.14
N ALA A 48 -15.63 10.75 1.49
CA ALA A 48 -16.26 9.48 1.84
C ALA A 48 -15.36 8.27 1.53
N GLU A 49 -14.64 8.29 0.42
CA GLU A 49 -13.71 7.24 0.01
C GLU A 49 -12.46 7.23 0.89
N GLU A 50 -11.94 8.41 1.25
CA GLU A 50 -10.82 8.51 2.18
C GLU A 50 -11.20 7.93 3.55
N ARG A 51 -12.41 8.22 4.05
CA ARG A 51 -12.92 7.62 5.31
C ARG A 51 -13.09 6.11 5.19
N ALA A 52 -13.63 5.61 4.09
CA ALA A 52 -13.78 4.19 3.85
C ALA A 52 -12.42 3.48 3.83
N MET A 53 -11.43 4.08 3.17
CA MET A 53 -10.06 3.58 3.13
C MET A 53 -9.43 3.57 4.53
N ARG A 54 -9.53 4.66 5.31
CA ARG A 54 -9.04 4.69 6.71
C ARG A 54 -9.66 3.54 7.53
N ASN A 55 -10.98 3.38 7.48
CA ASN A 55 -11.66 2.30 8.20
C ASN A 55 -11.20 0.90 7.75
N ALA A 56 -10.97 0.70 6.45
CA ALA A 56 -10.48 -0.58 5.93
C ALA A 56 -9.05 -0.88 6.43
N LEU A 57 -8.19 0.14 6.48
CA LEU A 57 -6.82 0.03 6.98
C LEU A 57 -6.80 -0.27 8.49
N GLU A 58 -7.63 0.40 9.28
CA GLU A 58 -7.74 0.13 10.72
C GLU A 58 -8.26 -1.30 10.99
N LEU A 59 -9.33 -1.70 10.30
CA LEU A 59 -9.99 -2.99 10.53
C LEU A 59 -9.15 -4.18 10.05
N ARG A 60 -8.49 -4.07 8.89
CA ARG A 60 -7.75 -5.19 8.27
C ARG A 60 -6.31 -5.29 8.72
N PHE A 61 -5.66 -4.15 8.99
CA PHE A 61 -4.22 -4.11 9.31
C PHE A 61 -3.94 -3.75 10.77
N GLY A 62 -4.98 -3.48 11.57
CA GLY A 62 -4.83 -3.09 12.97
C GLY A 62 -4.00 -1.82 13.12
N LEU A 63 -4.05 -0.94 12.13
CA LEU A 63 -3.44 0.38 12.21
C LEU A 63 -4.31 1.25 13.11
N SER A 64 -3.70 2.03 14.00
CA SER A 64 -4.44 3.05 14.72
C SER A 64 -4.73 4.23 13.79
N GLY A 65 -5.80 4.98 14.06
CA GLY A 65 -6.08 6.23 13.32
C GLY A 65 -4.93 7.23 13.37
N GLU A 66 -4.11 7.20 14.42
CA GLU A 66 -2.85 7.95 14.51
C GLU A 66 -1.84 7.48 13.47
N GLN A 67 -1.59 6.18 13.34
CA GLN A 67 -0.68 5.62 12.32
C GLN A 67 -1.16 5.91 10.88
N VAL A 68 -2.47 5.87 10.65
CA VAL A 68 -3.04 6.23 9.34
C VAL A 68 -2.92 7.73 9.08
N GLY A 69 -3.11 8.57 10.10
CA GLY A 69 -2.86 10.02 10.03
C GLY A 69 -1.39 10.36 9.73
N GLU A 70 -0.46 9.66 10.38
CA GLU A 70 0.98 9.81 10.14
C GLU A 70 1.37 9.41 8.72
N LEU A 71 0.82 8.30 8.20
CA LEU A 71 1.02 7.87 6.81
C LEU A 71 0.59 8.96 5.82
N LEU A 72 -0.56 9.58 6.04
CA LEU A 72 -1.07 10.64 5.17
C LEU A 72 -0.24 11.91 5.25
N ALA A 73 0.17 12.32 6.44
CA ALA A 73 1.05 13.46 6.63
C ALA A 73 2.40 13.24 5.93
N LEU A 74 2.94 12.02 6.01
CA LEU A 74 4.17 11.65 5.31
C LEU A 74 3.96 11.65 3.79
N ALA A 75 2.88 11.06 3.29
CA ALA A 75 2.53 11.10 1.87
C ALA A 75 2.52 12.54 1.35
N GLU A 76 1.87 13.42 2.10
CA GLU A 76 1.70 14.82 1.75
C GLU A 76 3.03 15.58 1.72
N ALA A 77 3.86 15.37 2.73
CA ALA A 77 5.20 15.94 2.78
C ALA A 77 6.09 15.46 1.62
N GLU A 78 6.13 14.16 1.37
CA GLU A 78 6.94 13.57 0.29
C GLU A 78 6.51 14.06 -1.09
N ALA A 79 5.20 14.14 -1.35
CA ALA A 79 4.70 14.68 -2.62
C ALA A 79 5.11 16.15 -2.84
N ARG A 80 5.20 16.94 -1.77
CA ARG A 80 5.65 18.34 -1.84
C ARG A 80 7.16 18.46 -2.01
N GLU A 81 7.95 17.57 -1.43
CA GLU A 81 9.42 17.61 -1.46
C GLU A 81 10.04 16.93 -2.69
N SER A 82 9.45 15.82 -3.16
CA SER A 82 10.04 14.97 -4.19
C SER A 82 9.82 15.45 -5.63
N SER A 83 8.97 16.46 -5.86
CA SER A 83 8.49 16.82 -7.22
C SER A 83 7.97 15.63 -8.04
N GLY A 84 7.60 14.52 -7.38
CA GLY A 84 7.31 13.24 -8.01
C GLY A 84 6.17 12.55 -7.27
N ASP A 85 5.24 12.01 -8.04
CA ASP A 85 3.94 11.54 -7.55
C ASP A 85 4.00 10.17 -6.82
N HIS A 86 5.18 9.57 -6.62
CA HIS A 86 5.33 8.15 -6.26
C HIS A 86 6.47 7.85 -5.26
N ALA A 87 6.46 8.50 -4.11
CA ALA A 87 7.49 8.36 -3.07
C ALA A 87 7.48 7.00 -2.36
N PHE A 88 6.32 6.49 -1.94
CA PHE A 88 6.18 5.18 -1.29
C PHE A 88 6.41 4.04 -2.26
N THR A 89 5.88 4.14 -3.49
CA THR A 89 6.20 3.21 -4.57
C THR A 89 7.71 3.09 -4.75
N SER A 90 8.43 4.22 -4.74
CA SER A 90 9.89 4.24 -4.87
C SER A 90 10.60 3.59 -3.67
N LEU A 91 10.11 3.81 -2.45
CA LEU A 91 10.64 3.18 -1.24
C LEU A 91 10.45 1.65 -1.26
N ILE A 92 9.26 1.18 -1.62
CA ILE A 92 8.95 -0.24 -1.75
C ILE A 92 9.80 -0.86 -2.85
N ASN A 93 9.96 -0.17 -3.98
CA ASN A 93 10.79 -0.69 -5.07
C ASN A 93 12.26 -0.90 -4.68
N LYS A 94 12.79 -0.08 -3.77
CA LYS A 94 14.16 -0.17 -3.26
C LYS A 94 14.31 -1.15 -2.09
N GLY A 95 13.29 -1.28 -1.24
CA GLY A 95 13.36 -2.03 0.01
C GLY A 95 12.76 -3.44 -0.04
N PHE A 96 11.96 -3.77 -1.05
CA PHE A 96 11.22 -5.04 -1.12
C PHE A 96 11.79 -5.95 -2.21
N SER A 97 11.84 -7.25 -1.91
CA SER A 97 12.12 -8.30 -2.90
C SER A 97 10.96 -8.43 -3.89
N ALA A 98 11.19 -9.11 -5.01
CA ALA A 98 10.12 -9.39 -5.97
C ALA A 98 8.96 -10.16 -5.32
N GLU A 99 9.27 -11.14 -4.48
CA GLU A 99 8.28 -11.95 -3.76
C GLU A 99 7.46 -11.10 -2.78
N GLU A 100 8.10 -10.19 -2.05
CA GLU A 100 7.42 -9.27 -1.15
C GLU A 100 6.49 -8.32 -1.89
N LYS A 101 6.91 -7.77 -3.04
CA LYS A 101 6.05 -6.92 -3.87
C LYS A 101 4.83 -7.68 -4.40
N VAL A 102 5.00 -8.97 -4.75
CA VAL A 102 3.90 -9.84 -5.17
C VAL A 102 2.92 -10.07 -4.01
N ARG A 103 3.42 -10.25 -2.77
CA ARG A 103 2.56 -10.35 -1.57
C ARG A 103 1.79 -9.05 -1.30
N VAL A 104 2.40 -7.89 -1.51
CA VAL A 104 1.70 -6.59 -1.43
C VAL A 104 0.52 -6.53 -2.41
N ILE A 105 0.73 -6.92 -3.67
CA ILE A 105 -0.36 -6.99 -4.67
C ILE A 105 -1.46 -7.96 -4.25
N GLU A 106 -1.09 -9.09 -3.63
CA GLU A 106 -2.03 -10.08 -3.12
C GLU A 106 -2.91 -9.50 -1.99
N PHE A 107 -2.32 -8.84 -1.01
CA PHE A 107 -3.07 -8.16 0.07
C PHE A 107 -4.02 -7.10 -0.46
N MET A 108 -3.62 -6.36 -1.50
CA MET A 108 -4.48 -5.38 -2.11
C MET A 108 -5.67 -6.01 -2.83
N TRP A 109 -5.48 -7.15 -3.48
CA TRP A 109 -6.60 -7.92 -4.03
C TRP A 109 -7.52 -8.45 -2.93
N GLN A 110 -7.00 -8.87 -1.78
CA GLN A 110 -7.84 -9.30 -0.64
C GLN A 110 -8.69 -8.15 -0.07
N ILE A 111 -8.18 -6.92 -0.11
CA ILE A 111 -8.97 -5.73 0.25
C ILE A 111 -10.02 -5.43 -0.82
N ALA A 112 -9.66 -5.46 -2.10
CA ALA A 112 -10.63 -5.20 -3.17
C ALA A 112 -11.76 -6.25 -3.21
N TYR A 113 -11.47 -7.51 -2.84
CA TYR A 113 -12.51 -8.53 -2.73
C TYR A 113 -13.33 -8.47 -1.43
N ALA A 114 -12.97 -7.59 -0.49
CA ALA A 114 -13.59 -7.49 0.83
C ALA A 114 -15.10 -7.26 0.81
N ASP A 115 -15.55 -6.41 -0.11
CA ASP A 115 -16.94 -6.00 -0.27
C ASP A 115 -17.70 -6.90 -1.26
N GLY A 116 -17.02 -7.88 -1.85
CA GLY A 116 -17.56 -8.85 -2.79
C GLY A 116 -17.75 -8.32 -4.21
N HIS A 117 -17.36 -7.08 -4.52
CA HIS A 117 -17.49 -6.51 -5.86
C HIS A 117 -16.32 -5.64 -6.26
N VAL A 118 -15.49 -6.15 -7.18
CA VAL A 118 -14.41 -5.35 -7.77
C VAL A 118 -14.90 -4.65 -9.03
N ASP A 119 -14.90 -3.32 -9.01
CA ASP A 119 -15.32 -2.51 -10.15
C ASP A 119 -14.19 -2.19 -11.15
N ALA A 120 -14.50 -1.38 -12.18
CA ALA A 120 -13.53 -1.00 -13.19
C ALA A 120 -12.42 -0.07 -12.67
N HIS A 121 -12.75 0.79 -11.71
CA HIS A 121 -11.81 1.72 -11.08
C HIS A 121 -10.77 0.95 -10.26
N GLU A 122 -11.20 -0.01 -9.44
CA GLU A 122 -10.30 -0.85 -8.65
C GLU A 122 -9.43 -1.75 -9.55
N ASN A 123 -9.99 -2.30 -10.64
CA ASN A 123 -9.18 -3.03 -11.61
C ASN A 123 -8.12 -2.15 -12.29
N HIS A 124 -8.45 -0.88 -12.57
CA HIS A 124 -7.50 0.08 -13.14
C HIS A 124 -6.39 0.41 -12.13
N PHE A 125 -6.79 0.71 -10.90
CA PHE A 125 -5.91 0.97 -9.77
C PHE A 125 -4.90 -0.16 -9.57
N MET A 126 -5.38 -1.41 -9.50
CA MET A 126 -4.54 -2.59 -9.29
C MET A 126 -3.52 -2.81 -10.42
N ARG A 127 -3.90 -2.51 -11.67
CA ARG A 127 -3.00 -2.62 -12.82
C ARG A 127 -1.92 -1.54 -12.78
N LYS A 128 -2.31 -0.28 -12.55
CA LYS A 128 -1.38 0.85 -12.43
C LYS A 128 -0.34 0.58 -11.36
N LEU A 129 -0.78 0.05 -10.22
CA LEU A 129 0.13 -0.29 -9.13
C LEU A 129 1.08 -1.43 -9.47
N ALA A 130 0.60 -2.49 -10.13
CA ALA A 130 1.47 -3.59 -10.57
C ALA A 130 2.58 -3.10 -11.52
N ASP A 131 2.24 -2.19 -12.43
CA ASP A 131 3.20 -1.56 -13.34
C ASP A 131 4.23 -0.72 -12.55
N LEU A 132 3.78 0.08 -11.59
CA LEU A 132 4.62 0.90 -10.71
C LEU A 132 5.57 0.09 -9.82
N LEU A 133 5.16 -1.10 -9.40
CA LEU A 133 5.98 -2.02 -8.61
C LEU A 133 6.84 -2.96 -9.46
N TYR A 134 6.82 -2.79 -10.79
CA TYR A 134 7.53 -3.63 -11.76
C TYR A 134 7.18 -5.13 -11.64
N ILE A 135 5.91 -5.44 -11.39
CA ILE A 135 5.42 -6.82 -11.25
C ILE A 135 5.11 -7.40 -12.64
N SER A 136 5.54 -8.64 -12.88
CA SER A 136 5.26 -9.31 -14.14
C SER A 136 3.76 -9.64 -14.27
N ARG A 137 3.26 -9.70 -15.50
CA ARG A 137 1.84 -10.09 -15.75
C ARG A 137 1.51 -11.47 -15.18
N ALA A 138 2.47 -12.39 -15.19
CA ALA A 138 2.30 -13.74 -14.66
C ALA A 138 2.14 -13.71 -13.13
N ASP A 139 3.01 -12.97 -12.44
CA ASP A 139 2.95 -12.85 -10.98
C ASP A 139 1.71 -12.10 -10.52
N TYR A 140 1.31 -11.05 -11.25
CA TYR A 140 0.06 -10.32 -11.00
C TYR A 140 -1.17 -11.23 -11.10
N ALA A 141 -1.25 -12.05 -12.16
CA ALA A 141 -2.35 -12.99 -12.33
C ALA A 141 -2.36 -14.06 -11.24
N ALA A 142 -1.18 -14.55 -10.82
CA ALA A 142 -1.05 -15.51 -9.75
C ALA A 142 -1.48 -14.93 -8.39
N ALA A 143 -1.04 -13.71 -8.05
CA ALA A 143 -1.44 -13.00 -6.84
C ALA A 143 -2.96 -12.76 -6.79
N LYS A 144 -3.55 -12.29 -7.89
CA LYS A 144 -5.00 -12.10 -8.00
C LYS A 144 -5.77 -13.40 -7.75
N LYS A 145 -5.25 -14.53 -8.24
CA LYS A 145 -5.85 -15.85 -8.04
C LYS A 145 -5.77 -16.27 -6.56
N ARG A 146 -4.60 -16.19 -5.94
CA ARG A 146 -4.41 -16.55 -4.53
C ARG A 146 -5.28 -15.73 -3.59
N ALA A 147 -5.36 -14.42 -3.82
CA ALA A 147 -6.22 -13.51 -3.05
C ALA A 147 -7.72 -13.83 -3.12
N ARG A 148 -8.18 -14.56 -4.14
CA ARG A 148 -9.57 -14.98 -4.28
C ARG A 148 -9.84 -16.34 -3.63
N GLU A 149 -8.81 -17.17 -3.48
CA GLU A 149 -8.89 -18.55 -2.98
C GLU A 149 -8.60 -18.66 -1.46
N GLY A 150 -7.96 -17.64 -0.87
CA GLY A 150 -7.68 -17.54 0.57
C GLY A 150 -8.67 -16.66 1.31
#